data_AF-A0A167XUD8-F1
#
_entry.id   AF-A0A167XUD8-F1
#
_cell.length_a   1.000
_cell.length_b   1.000
_cell.length_c   1.000
_cell.angle_alpha   90.00
_cell.angle_beta   90.00
_cell.angle_gamma   90.00
#
_symmetry.space_group_name_H-M   'P 1'
#
loop_
_entity.id
_entity.type
_entity.pdbx_description
1 polymer ?
#
loop_
_entity_poly.entity_id
_entity_poly.type
_entity_poly.pdbx_seq_one_letter_code
_entity_poly.pdbx_strand_id
1 'polypeptide(L)'
;MVTIEDNSVLEDIVHYYKANSQPRHTRSEDGRVTYLSHDEFGGLRGTTILPRLTDFNLSFPGLPDNRGHLSPIQSHRYRAPEVFLGLPWSYSADIWNLGLMMWNLLENTSLFNRPAGEDGEYDAHVHLAHMISVLGDPPETLIRRERMCRKAKLGRIIINQKGEKCETMNEFWGGLFFDEAGRTIRRDLVKERKQLSDAVTELAGQEKKQFLDFAGSMLQWLPEQRKTAHELLQHPFLKDMYPS
;
A
#
# COMPACT_ATOMS: atom_id res chain seq x y z
N MET A 1 18.35 -4.64 -9.50
CA MET A 1 18.84 -5.76 -10.33
C MET A 1 17.75 -6.81 -10.29
N VAL A 2 17.09 -7.08 -11.42
CA VAL A 2 16.06 -8.14 -11.51
C VAL A 2 16.79 -9.47 -11.40
N THR A 3 16.36 -10.33 -10.48
CA THR A 3 16.90 -11.68 -10.32
C THR A 3 15.93 -12.67 -10.97
N ILE A 4 16.46 -13.61 -11.74
CA ILE A 4 15.70 -14.70 -12.35
C ILE A 4 15.88 -15.93 -11.47
N GLU A 5 14.79 -16.62 -11.18
CA GLU A 5 14.72 -17.76 -10.26
C GLU A 5 15.41 -19.00 -10.83
N ASP A 6 15.36 -19.17 -12.15
CA ASP A 6 16.02 -20.25 -12.87
C ASP A 6 16.63 -19.70 -14.18
N ASN A 7 17.94 -19.87 -14.36
CA ASN A 7 18.64 -19.41 -15.55
C ASN A 7 18.09 -20.05 -16.85
N SER A 8 17.41 -21.20 -16.77
CA SER A 8 16.75 -21.84 -17.91
C SER A 8 15.69 -20.94 -18.56
N VAL A 9 15.07 -20.02 -17.80
CA VAL A 9 14.11 -19.04 -18.32
C VAL A 9 14.76 -18.14 -19.36
N LEU A 10 15.99 -17.68 -19.11
CA LEU A 10 16.73 -16.88 -20.09
C LEU A 10 17.12 -17.69 -21.32
N GLU A 11 17.54 -18.94 -21.13
CA GLU A 11 17.90 -19.83 -22.23
C GLU A 11 16.70 -20.05 -23.17
N ASP A 12 15.52 -20.29 -22.60
CA ASP A 12 14.29 -20.48 -23.36
C ASP A 12 13.85 -19.22 -24.08
N ILE A 13 13.97 -18.04 -23.45
CA ILE A 13 13.70 -16.76 -24.10
C ILE A 13 14.64 -16.53 -25.29
N VAL A 14 15.93 -16.82 -25.10
CA VAL A 14 16.91 -16.73 -26.19
C VAL A 14 16.58 -17.71 -27.31
N HIS A 15 16.17 -18.94 -26.98
CA HIS A 15 15.73 -19.93 -27.97
C HIS A 15 14.46 -19.48 -28.71
N TYR A 16 13.48 -18.94 -27.98
CA TYR A 16 12.25 -18.41 -28.55
C TYR A 16 12.54 -17.27 -29.54
N TYR A 17 13.42 -16.32 -29.20
CA TYR A 17 13.77 -15.21 -30.08
C TYR A 17 14.69 -15.59 -31.25
N LYS A 18 15.41 -16.71 -31.17
CA LYS A 18 16.08 -17.28 -32.35
C LYS A 18 15.07 -17.83 -33.36
N ALA A 19 13.94 -18.36 -32.89
CA ALA A 19 12.90 -18.94 -33.74
C ALA A 19 11.82 -17.92 -34.18
N ASN A 20 11.62 -16.84 -33.42
CA ASN A 20 10.55 -15.86 -33.64
C ASN A 20 11.12 -14.44 -33.66
N SER A 21 10.78 -13.65 -34.70
CA SER A 21 11.21 -12.25 -34.77
C SER A 21 10.52 -11.42 -33.69
N GLN A 22 11.31 -10.67 -32.93
CA GLN A 22 10.77 -9.75 -31.93
C GLN A 22 9.97 -8.61 -32.59
N PRO A 23 8.80 -8.26 -32.05
CA PRO A 23 8.13 -7.01 -32.41
C PRO A 23 9.07 -5.83 -32.15
N ARG A 24 9.29 -5.02 -33.18
CA ARG A 24 10.20 -3.88 -33.13
C ARG A 24 9.64 -2.69 -33.91
N HIS A 25 9.93 -1.49 -33.42
CA HIS A 25 9.67 -0.25 -34.10
C HIS A 25 10.99 0.43 -34.47
N THR A 26 11.19 0.71 -35.76
CA THR A 26 12.33 1.47 -36.26
C THR A 26 11.90 2.91 -36.48
N ARG A 27 12.53 3.83 -35.76
CA ARG A 27 12.26 5.26 -35.91
C ARG A 27 12.77 5.73 -37.28
N SER A 28 11.92 6.44 -38.03
CA SER A 28 12.24 6.92 -39.38
C SER A 28 13.31 8.02 -39.42
N GLU A 29 13.50 8.75 -38.32
CA GLU A 29 14.39 9.92 -38.24
C GLU A 29 15.87 9.55 -38.16
N ASP A 30 16.21 8.51 -37.40
CA ASP A 30 17.59 8.12 -37.11
C ASP A 30 17.86 6.62 -37.23
N GLY A 31 16.86 5.84 -37.65
CA GLY A 31 16.95 4.40 -37.80
C GLY A 31 17.04 3.64 -36.47
N ARG A 32 16.83 4.29 -35.32
CA ARG A 32 16.91 3.62 -34.01
C ARG A 32 15.80 2.60 -33.88
N VAL A 33 16.18 1.37 -33.56
CA VAL A 33 15.25 0.26 -33.30
C VAL A 33 14.92 0.22 -31.82
N THR A 34 13.63 0.17 -31.50
CA THR A 34 13.10 -0.10 -30.17
C THR A 34 12.34 -1.43 -30.22
N TYR A 35 12.61 -2.30 -29.26
CA TYR A 35 11.97 -3.61 -29.17
C TYR A 35 10.84 -3.55 -28.14
N LEU A 36 9.75 -4.28 -28.39
CA LEU A 36 8.69 -4.42 -27.41
C LEU A 36 9.25 -5.13 -26.16
N SER A 37 8.88 -4.65 -24.97
CA SER A 37 9.25 -5.32 -23.72
C SER A 37 8.67 -6.72 -23.67
N HIS A 38 9.45 -7.69 -23.16
CA HIS A 38 8.94 -9.02 -22.86
C HIS A 38 8.29 -9.02 -21.48
N ASP A 39 7.05 -9.46 -21.41
CA ASP A 39 6.22 -9.48 -20.19
C ASP A 39 5.82 -10.91 -19.77
N GLU A 40 6.10 -11.92 -20.58
CA GLU A 40 5.73 -13.32 -20.32
C GLU A 40 6.97 -14.23 -20.18
N PHE A 41 7.42 -14.45 -18.95
CA PHE A 41 8.59 -15.28 -18.63
C PHE A 41 8.23 -16.76 -18.36
N GLY A 42 6.99 -17.16 -18.64
CA GLY A 42 6.43 -18.46 -18.27
C GLY A 42 6.07 -18.57 -16.79
N GLY A 43 5.56 -19.74 -16.39
CA GLY A 43 5.31 -20.05 -14.99
C GLY A 43 6.61 -20.26 -14.21
N LEU A 44 6.54 -20.03 -12.89
CA LEU A 44 7.66 -20.25 -11.97
C LEU A 44 8.19 -21.68 -12.06
N ARG A 45 9.50 -21.82 -12.30
CA ARG A 45 10.17 -23.12 -12.45
C ARG A 45 10.93 -23.57 -11.20
N GLY A 46 11.36 -22.61 -10.39
CA GLY A 46 12.01 -22.86 -9.11
C GLY A 46 11.00 -22.96 -7.95
N THR A 47 11.35 -23.74 -6.92
CA THR A 47 10.56 -23.85 -5.68
C THR A 47 10.83 -22.74 -4.68
N THR A 48 11.89 -21.94 -4.88
CA THR A 48 12.30 -20.88 -3.97
C THR A 48 12.26 -19.52 -4.67
N ILE A 49 11.29 -18.70 -4.30
CA ILE A 49 11.24 -17.29 -4.72
C ILE A 49 11.85 -16.47 -3.58
N LEU A 50 12.92 -15.75 -3.86
CA LEU A 50 13.52 -14.79 -2.92
C LEU A 50 13.20 -13.37 -3.38
N PRO A 51 12.01 -12.83 -3.04
CA PRO A 51 11.68 -11.45 -3.39
C PRO A 51 12.67 -10.50 -2.69
N ARG A 52 13.15 -9.51 -3.44
CA ARG A 52 14.00 -8.43 -2.92
C ARG A 52 13.28 -7.10 -3.07
N LEU A 53 13.27 -6.30 -2.01
CA LEU A 53 12.82 -4.91 -2.11
C LEU A 53 13.77 -4.13 -3.02
N THR A 54 13.20 -3.33 -3.90
CA THR A 54 13.92 -2.48 -4.85
C THR A 54 13.30 -1.09 -4.88
N ASP A 55 13.92 -0.17 -5.63
CA ASP A 55 13.44 1.20 -5.85
C ASP A 55 13.30 2.05 -4.57
N PHE A 56 14.45 2.38 -3.97
CA PHE A 56 14.53 3.20 -2.75
C PHE A 56 14.58 4.72 -3.04
N ASN A 57 14.21 5.15 -4.25
CA ASN A 57 14.24 6.55 -4.69
C ASN A 57 13.32 7.48 -3.85
N LEU A 58 12.24 6.94 -3.31
CA LEU A 58 11.27 7.64 -2.46
C LEU A 58 11.41 7.25 -0.97
N SER A 59 12.50 6.57 -0.60
CA SER A 59 12.74 6.17 0.78
C SER A 59 13.08 7.40 1.65
N PHE A 60 12.65 7.34 2.91
CA PHE A 60 12.99 8.34 3.91
C PHE A 60 13.86 7.69 5.00
N PRO A 61 14.85 8.40 5.53
CA PRO A 61 15.62 7.88 6.67
C PRO A 61 14.72 7.79 7.90
N GLY A 62 14.98 6.79 8.76
CA GLY A 62 14.38 6.76 10.10
C GLY A 62 14.78 8.01 10.90
N LEU A 63 13.85 8.55 11.68
CA LEU A 63 14.12 9.67 12.59
C LEU A 63 14.29 9.16 14.03
N PRO A 64 15.13 9.82 14.84
CA PRO A 64 15.30 9.46 16.25
C PRO A 64 14.04 9.79 17.07
N ASP A 65 13.96 9.20 18.25
CA ASP A 65 12.92 9.47 19.28
C ASP A 65 11.49 9.25 18.80
N ASN A 66 11.28 8.26 17.90
CA ASN A 66 9.98 7.97 17.29
C ASN A 66 9.32 9.16 16.60
N ARG A 67 10.12 10.15 16.15
CA ARG A 67 9.60 11.24 15.32
C ARG A 67 9.15 10.69 13.98
N GLY A 68 8.07 11.27 13.47
CA GLY A 68 7.53 10.93 12.16
C GLY A 68 7.80 12.01 11.11
N HIS A 69 7.74 11.61 9.85
CA HIS A 69 7.78 12.52 8.71
C HIS A 69 6.38 13.06 8.40
N LEU A 70 6.33 14.25 7.80
CA LEU A 70 5.13 14.85 7.23
C LEU A 70 5.37 15.10 5.74
N SER A 71 4.99 14.11 4.92
CA SER A 71 5.13 14.17 3.46
C SER A 71 4.08 13.27 2.82
N PRO A 72 3.56 13.62 1.63
CA PRO A 72 2.70 12.72 0.88
C PRO A 72 3.54 11.56 0.32
N ILE A 73 3.27 10.35 0.82
CA ILE A 73 3.96 9.12 0.41
C ILE A 73 2.94 8.03 0.03
N GLN A 74 3.46 6.87 -0.37
CA GLN A 74 2.74 5.66 -0.75
C GLN A 74 1.86 5.82 -2.00
N SER A 75 1.66 4.72 -2.70
CA SER A 75 0.66 4.65 -3.78
C SER A 75 -0.75 4.64 -3.19
N HIS A 76 -1.74 5.02 -3.99
CA HIS A 76 -3.10 5.33 -3.54
C HIS A 76 -3.74 4.24 -2.67
N ARG A 77 -3.72 2.97 -3.12
CA ARG A 77 -4.35 1.85 -2.40
C ARG A 77 -3.58 1.38 -1.18
N TYR A 78 -2.27 1.64 -1.14
CA TYR A 78 -1.40 1.19 -0.05
C TYR A 78 -1.19 2.27 1.01
N ARG A 79 -1.79 3.45 0.83
CA ARG A 79 -1.57 4.58 1.73
C ARG A 79 -2.16 4.33 3.12
N ALA A 80 -1.33 4.49 4.14
CA ALA A 80 -1.72 4.32 5.53
C ALA A 80 -2.59 5.49 6.03
N PRO A 81 -3.50 5.27 7.00
CA PRO A 81 -4.42 6.31 7.48
C PRO A 81 -3.71 7.53 8.04
N GLU A 82 -2.63 7.36 8.80
CA GLU A 82 -1.85 8.47 9.37
C GLU A 82 -1.31 9.42 8.29
N VAL A 83 -1.01 8.92 7.08
CA VAL A 83 -0.43 9.72 6.00
C VAL A 83 -1.44 10.70 5.43
N PHE A 84 -2.65 10.24 5.08
CA PHE A 84 -3.67 11.12 4.52
C PHE A 84 -4.42 11.93 5.57
N LEU A 85 -4.46 11.46 6.83
CA LEU A 85 -4.95 12.24 7.97
C LEU A 85 -3.96 13.33 8.43
N GLY A 86 -2.78 13.42 7.78
CA GLY A 86 -1.79 14.46 8.05
C GLY A 86 -1.07 14.32 9.39
N LEU A 87 -0.94 13.09 9.88
CA LEU A 87 -0.20 12.76 11.08
C LEU A 87 1.26 12.40 10.75
N PRO A 88 2.19 12.60 11.69
CA PRO A 88 3.56 12.11 11.52
C PRO A 88 3.57 10.59 11.34
N TRP A 89 4.23 10.11 10.30
CA TRP A 89 4.34 8.68 9.97
C TRP A 89 5.79 8.18 10.10
N SER A 90 5.96 6.87 10.29
CA SER A 90 7.27 6.21 10.41
C SER A 90 7.27 4.87 9.66
N TYR A 91 8.18 3.93 9.99
CA TYR A 91 8.23 2.58 9.41
C TYR A 91 6.90 1.80 9.53
N SER A 92 6.05 2.16 10.49
CA SER A 92 4.70 1.58 10.65
C SER A 92 3.83 1.73 9.40
N ALA A 93 4.11 2.72 8.55
CA ALA A 93 3.45 2.89 7.25
C ALA A 93 3.82 1.76 6.28
N ASP A 94 5.06 1.26 6.32
CA ASP A 94 5.48 0.10 5.51
C ASP A 94 4.86 -1.21 6.01
N ILE A 95 4.65 -1.34 7.33
CA ILE A 95 3.91 -2.48 7.91
C ILE A 95 2.47 -2.51 7.40
N TRP A 96 1.83 -1.34 7.28
CA TRP A 96 0.50 -1.24 6.66
C TRP A 96 0.52 -1.69 5.19
N ASN A 97 1.51 -1.24 4.40
CA ASN A 97 1.68 -1.71 3.02
C ASN A 97 1.83 -3.23 2.95
N LEU A 98 2.62 -3.82 3.85
CA LEU A 98 2.83 -5.26 3.92
C LEU A 98 1.51 -6.00 4.19
N GLY A 99 0.70 -5.52 5.14
CA GLY A 99 -0.61 -6.11 5.42
C GLY A 99 -1.53 -6.10 4.21
N LEU A 100 -1.59 -4.99 3.48
CA LEU A 100 -2.37 -4.88 2.24
C LEU A 100 -1.80 -5.72 1.09
N MET A 101 -0.48 -5.80 0.97
CA MET A 101 0.16 -6.64 -0.04
C MET A 101 -0.14 -8.11 0.19
N MET A 102 -0.03 -8.58 1.43
CA MET A 102 -0.38 -9.95 1.80
C MET A 102 -1.84 -10.27 1.50
N TRP A 103 -2.73 -9.31 1.78
CA TRP A 103 -4.13 -9.44 1.41
C TRP A 103 -4.32 -9.64 -0.09
N ASN A 104 -3.68 -8.79 -0.90
CA ASN A 104 -3.79 -8.86 -2.35
C ASN A 104 -3.24 -10.16 -2.92
N LEU A 105 -2.15 -10.66 -2.34
CA LEU A 105 -1.55 -11.94 -2.74
C LEU A 105 -2.47 -13.12 -2.39
N LEU A 106 -3.17 -13.06 -1.26
CA LEU A 106 -4.08 -14.13 -0.83
C LEU A 106 -5.38 -14.12 -1.63
N GLU A 107 -6.08 -12.97 -1.67
CA GLU A 107 -7.45 -12.89 -2.20
C GLU A 107 -7.48 -12.50 -3.70
N ASN A 108 -6.33 -12.25 -4.30
CA ASN A 108 -6.19 -11.74 -5.68
C ASN A 108 -7.02 -10.47 -5.96
N THR A 109 -7.39 -9.75 -4.91
CA THR A 109 -8.17 -8.50 -4.95
C THR A 109 -7.71 -7.56 -3.86
N SER A 110 -7.94 -6.25 -4.07
CA SER A 110 -7.59 -5.25 -3.06
C SER A 110 -8.58 -5.20 -1.91
N LEU A 111 -8.07 -5.21 -0.67
CA LEU A 111 -8.91 -5.00 0.52
C LEU A 111 -9.71 -3.69 0.44
N PHE A 112 -9.04 -2.62 0.00
CA PHE A 112 -9.68 -1.35 -0.29
C PHE A 112 -9.77 -1.13 -1.79
N ASN A 113 -10.98 -0.79 -2.25
CA ASN A 113 -11.21 -0.38 -3.63
C ASN A 113 -10.40 0.87 -3.98
N ARG A 114 -10.19 1.11 -5.28
CA ARG A 114 -9.54 2.34 -5.77
C ARG A 114 -10.19 3.56 -5.10
N PRO A 115 -9.44 4.34 -4.30
CA PRO A 115 -9.99 5.50 -3.60
C PRO A 115 -10.03 6.70 -4.53
N ALA A 116 -10.95 6.68 -5.49
CA ALA A 116 -11.10 7.73 -6.49
C ALA A 116 -12.42 8.50 -6.31
N GLY A 117 -12.35 9.82 -6.51
CA GLY A 117 -13.52 10.69 -6.58
C GLY A 117 -14.27 10.54 -7.91
N GLU A 118 -15.30 11.38 -8.11
CA GLU A 118 -16.09 11.41 -9.36
C GLU A 118 -15.25 11.83 -10.58
N ASP A 119 -14.18 12.59 -10.34
CA ASP A 119 -13.20 13.01 -11.35
C ASP A 119 -12.18 11.89 -11.71
N GLY A 120 -12.22 10.75 -11.03
CA GLY A 120 -11.30 9.62 -11.23
C GLY A 120 -9.94 9.78 -10.53
N GLU A 121 -9.69 10.94 -9.91
CA GLU A 121 -8.47 11.24 -9.16
C GLU A 121 -8.55 10.75 -7.71
N TYR A 122 -7.41 10.71 -7.02
CA TYR A 122 -7.38 10.21 -5.65
C TYR A 122 -8.19 11.11 -4.70
N ASP A 123 -9.08 10.49 -3.92
CA ASP A 123 -9.89 11.17 -2.92
C ASP A 123 -9.67 10.52 -1.53
N ALA A 124 -9.14 11.30 -0.59
CA ALA A 124 -8.84 10.85 0.76
C ALA A 124 -10.11 10.56 1.58
N HIS A 125 -11.24 11.22 1.32
CA HIS A 125 -12.51 10.90 1.97
C HIS A 125 -13.10 9.59 1.48
N VAL A 126 -13.00 9.31 0.18
CA VAL A 126 -13.37 7.99 -0.38
C VAL A 126 -12.50 6.91 0.25
N HIS A 127 -11.20 7.15 0.37
CA HIS A 127 -10.28 6.20 1.02
C HIS A 127 -10.65 5.93 2.47
N LEU A 128 -10.88 6.99 3.26
CA LEU A 128 -11.29 6.89 4.66
C LEU A 128 -12.61 6.12 4.79
N ALA A 129 -13.58 6.36 3.91
CA ALA A 129 -14.85 5.66 3.93
C ALA A 129 -14.72 4.16 3.64
N HIS A 130 -13.84 3.77 2.70
CA HIS A 130 -13.50 2.36 2.48
C HIS A 130 -12.88 1.73 3.73
N MET A 131 -11.94 2.42 4.38
CA MET A 131 -11.33 1.93 5.62
C MET A 131 -12.37 1.76 6.74
N ILE A 132 -13.27 2.73 6.94
CA ILE A 132 -14.35 2.64 7.95
C ILE A 132 -15.30 1.47 7.66
N SER A 133 -15.59 1.21 6.38
CA SER A 133 -16.51 0.14 5.98
C SER A 133 -15.96 -1.25 6.32
N VAL A 134 -14.65 -1.41 6.48
CA VAL A 134 -13.98 -2.71 6.70
C VAL A 134 -13.39 -2.84 8.11
N LEU A 135 -12.74 -1.77 8.60
CA LEU A 135 -12.03 -1.76 9.89
C LEU A 135 -12.88 -1.20 11.04
N GLY A 136 -14.09 -0.72 10.75
CA GLY A 136 -14.91 0.01 11.71
C GLY A 136 -14.42 1.44 11.92
N ASP A 137 -15.02 2.14 12.89
CA ASP A 137 -14.71 3.55 13.13
C ASP A 137 -13.29 3.75 13.69
N PRO A 138 -12.57 4.81 13.27
CA PRO A 138 -11.28 5.14 13.84
C PRO A 138 -11.42 5.47 15.34
N PRO A 139 -10.44 5.11 16.17
CA PRO A 139 -10.49 5.40 17.60
C PRO A 139 -10.38 6.89 17.87
N GLU A 140 -11.00 7.36 18.96
CA GLU A 140 -11.01 8.77 19.39
C GLU A 140 -9.59 9.36 19.50
N THR A 141 -8.61 8.56 19.93
CA THR A 141 -7.21 8.97 19.99
C THR A 141 -6.68 9.40 18.62
N LEU A 142 -7.04 8.69 17.55
CA LEU A 142 -6.61 9.03 16.18
C LEU A 142 -7.29 10.33 15.72
N ILE A 143 -8.59 10.45 15.96
CA ILE A 143 -9.38 11.65 15.60
C ILE A 143 -8.82 12.89 16.31
N ARG A 144 -8.51 12.78 17.62
CA ARG A 144 -7.89 13.87 18.38
C ARG A 144 -6.53 14.27 17.80
N ARG A 145 -5.70 13.30 17.39
CA ARG A 145 -4.41 13.58 16.73
C ARG A 145 -4.61 14.32 15.41
N GLU A 146 -5.57 13.88 14.58
CA GLU A 146 -5.89 14.55 13.31
C GLU A 146 -6.25 16.01 13.57
N ARG A 147 -7.15 16.27 14.53
CA ARG A 147 -7.57 17.62 14.91
C ARG A 147 -6.40 18.51 15.33
N MET A 148 -5.47 17.98 16.14
CA MET A 148 -4.27 18.72 16.57
C MET A 148 -3.33 19.03 15.41
N CYS A 149 -3.23 18.13 14.43
CA CYS A 149 -2.30 18.25 13.30
C CYS A 149 -2.87 19.02 12.10
N ARG A 150 -4.17 19.33 12.04
CA ARG A 150 -4.82 20.06 10.92
C ARG A 150 -4.04 21.30 10.46
N LYS A 151 -3.52 22.08 11.40
CA LYS A 151 -2.83 23.35 11.16
C LYS A 151 -1.29 23.23 11.23
N ALA A 152 -0.75 22.02 11.32
CA ALA A 152 0.69 21.79 11.38
C ALA A 152 1.33 22.18 10.04
N LYS A 153 2.15 23.23 10.06
CA LYS A 153 2.85 23.74 8.88
C LYS A 153 4.04 22.86 8.53
N LEU A 154 4.22 22.59 7.25
CA LEU A 154 5.28 21.74 6.71
C LEU A 154 6.67 22.42 6.63
N GLY A 155 6.74 23.72 6.90
CA GLY A 155 7.94 24.53 6.68
C GLY A 155 8.32 24.72 5.20
N ARG A 156 7.52 24.17 4.28
CA ARG A 156 7.65 24.27 2.83
C ARG A 156 6.27 24.26 2.18
N ILE A 157 6.17 24.84 1.00
CA ILE A 157 4.98 24.73 0.15
C ILE A 157 5.09 23.45 -0.68
N ILE A 158 4.02 22.66 -0.69
CA ILE A 158 3.86 21.50 -1.58
C ILE A 158 2.68 21.74 -2.52
N ILE A 159 2.69 21.11 -3.69
CA ILE A 159 1.62 21.24 -4.69
C ILE A 159 0.78 19.97 -4.69
N ASN A 160 -0.54 20.09 -4.50
CA ASN A 160 -1.44 18.94 -4.57
C ASN A 160 -1.76 18.54 -6.02
N GLN A 161 -2.53 17.46 -6.19
CA GLN A 161 -2.89 16.95 -7.52
C GLN A 161 -3.72 17.93 -8.36
N LYS A 162 -4.40 18.89 -7.72
CA LYS A 162 -5.16 19.96 -8.37
C LYS A 162 -4.30 21.17 -8.76
N GLY A 163 -2.99 21.13 -8.50
CA GLY A 163 -2.08 22.24 -8.77
C GLY A 163 -2.09 23.34 -7.70
N GLU A 164 -2.76 23.10 -6.57
CA GLU A 164 -2.90 24.09 -5.49
C GLU A 164 -1.71 24.05 -4.56
N LYS A 165 -1.30 25.23 -4.08
CA LYS A 165 -0.24 25.39 -3.08
C LYS A 165 -0.77 25.09 -1.69
N CYS A 166 -0.16 24.14 -1.01
CA CYS A 166 -0.51 23.71 0.34
C CYS A 166 0.67 23.91 1.29
N GLU A 167 0.37 24.38 2.50
CA GLU A 167 1.35 24.57 3.58
C GLU A 167 1.17 23.54 4.70
N THR A 168 0.06 22.80 4.68
CA THR A 168 -0.28 21.74 5.62
C THR A 168 -0.64 20.45 4.88
N MET A 169 -0.51 19.30 5.56
CA MET A 169 -1.01 18.02 5.01
C MET A 169 -2.53 18.01 4.89
N ASN A 170 -3.24 18.75 5.74
CA ASN A 170 -4.70 18.82 5.70
C ASN A 170 -5.19 19.50 4.41
N GLU A 171 -4.58 20.61 4.02
CA GLU A 171 -4.83 21.26 2.72
C GLU A 171 -4.47 20.32 1.55
N PHE A 172 -3.31 19.65 1.63
CA PHE A 172 -2.85 18.75 0.57
C PHE A 172 -3.82 17.60 0.29
N TRP A 173 -4.38 16.98 1.33
CA TRP A 173 -5.30 15.86 1.21
C TRP A 173 -6.78 16.26 1.15
N GLY A 174 -7.08 17.55 1.22
CA GLY A 174 -8.45 18.06 1.13
C GLY A 174 -9.26 17.84 2.41
N GLY A 175 -8.64 17.87 3.59
CA GLY A 175 -9.38 17.87 4.86
C GLY A 175 -10.38 19.04 4.95
N LEU A 176 -11.28 19.07 5.94
CA LEU A 176 -11.34 18.27 7.16
C LEU A 176 -11.90 16.85 6.93
N PHE A 177 -11.52 15.90 7.80
CA PHE A 177 -12.01 14.51 7.72
C PHE A 177 -13.13 14.19 8.71
N PHE A 178 -13.11 14.81 9.90
CA PHE A 178 -14.06 14.52 10.98
C PHE A 178 -14.76 15.78 11.47
N ASP A 179 -16.06 15.65 11.76
CA ASP A 179 -16.90 16.69 12.39
C ASP A 179 -16.57 16.86 13.87
N GLU A 180 -17.22 17.82 14.54
CA GLU A 180 -17.02 18.10 15.98
C GLU A 180 -17.38 16.94 16.90
N ALA A 181 -18.29 16.05 16.46
CA ALA A 181 -18.67 14.84 17.17
C ALA A 181 -17.78 13.63 16.86
N GLY A 182 -16.70 13.82 16.08
CA GLY A 182 -15.73 12.77 15.74
C GLY A 182 -16.18 11.85 14.62
N ARG A 183 -17.29 12.16 13.94
CA ARG A 183 -17.81 11.35 12.83
C ARG A 183 -17.19 11.82 11.53
N THR A 184 -16.95 10.91 10.58
CA THR A 184 -16.48 11.30 9.24
C THR A 184 -17.45 12.32 8.61
N ILE A 185 -16.90 13.35 7.95
CA ILE A 185 -17.70 14.40 7.31
C ILE A 185 -18.47 13.84 6.11
N ARG A 186 -17.84 12.96 5.33
CA ARG A 186 -18.43 12.32 4.14
C ARG A 186 -19.04 10.97 4.48
N ARG A 187 -20.10 10.98 5.28
CA ARG A 187 -20.82 9.75 5.69
C ARG A 187 -21.54 9.07 4.54
N ASP A 188 -21.94 9.87 3.55
CA ASP A 188 -22.53 9.42 2.29
C ASP A 188 -21.62 8.45 1.52
N LEU A 189 -20.30 8.54 1.73
CA LEU A 189 -19.32 7.65 1.10
C LEU A 189 -19.15 6.32 1.83
N VAL A 190 -19.58 6.23 3.10
CA VAL A 190 -19.46 4.98 3.88
C VAL A 190 -20.57 4.04 3.43
N LYS A 191 -20.16 2.98 2.73
CA LYS A 191 -21.08 1.95 2.22
C LYS A 191 -21.37 0.92 3.32
N GLU A 192 -21.90 -0.24 2.92
CA GLU A 192 -22.17 -1.36 3.83
C GLU A 192 -20.94 -1.71 4.65
N ARG A 193 -21.13 -1.76 5.98
CA ARG A 193 -20.10 -2.24 6.89
C ARG A 193 -19.97 -3.75 6.75
N LYS A 194 -18.74 -4.20 6.57
CA LYS A 194 -18.34 -5.61 6.53
C LYS A 194 -17.32 -5.84 7.62
N GLN A 195 -17.27 -7.05 8.16
CA GLN A 195 -16.15 -7.41 9.02
C GLN A 195 -14.95 -7.73 8.14
N LEU A 196 -13.74 -7.44 8.64
CA LEU A 196 -12.50 -7.84 7.95
C LEU A 196 -12.50 -9.34 7.62
N SER A 197 -13.08 -10.17 8.50
CA SER A 197 -13.25 -11.60 8.27
C SER A 197 -14.10 -11.95 7.04
N ASP A 198 -15.08 -11.12 6.68
CA ASP A 198 -15.98 -11.37 5.56
C ASP A 198 -15.29 -11.14 4.22
N ALA A 199 -14.20 -10.36 4.23
CA ALA A 199 -13.39 -10.08 3.05
C ALA A 199 -12.37 -11.20 2.73
N VAL A 200 -12.17 -12.18 3.64
CA VAL A 200 -11.32 -13.34 3.39
C VAL A 200 -12.17 -14.49 2.87
N THR A 201 -11.97 -14.85 1.61
CA THR A 201 -12.76 -15.88 0.90
C THR A 201 -11.96 -17.11 0.54
N GLU A 202 -10.63 -16.99 0.42
CA GLU A 202 -9.74 -18.09 0.00
C GLU A 202 -9.34 -19.04 1.14
N LEU A 203 -9.53 -18.62 2.40
CA LEU A 203 -9.20 -19.42 3.58
C LEU A 203 -10.45 -19.81 4.38
N ALA A 204 -10.36 -20.94 5.08
CA ALA A 204 -11.39 -21.40 6.02
C ALA A 204 -10.77 -21.90 7.34
N GLY A 205 -11.62 -22.13 8.34
CA GLY A 205 -11.21 -22.78 9.58
C GLY A 205 -10.07 -22.07 10.33
N GLN A 206 -9.03 -22.83 10.67
CA GLN A 206 -7.92 -22.34 11.49
C GLN A 206 -6.97 -21.44 10.70
N GLU A 207 -6.71 -21.74 9.42
CA GLU A 207 -5.84 -20.93 8.55
C GLU A 207 -6.39 -19.52 8.40
N LYS A 208 -7.71 -19.39 8.18
CA LYS A 208 -8.39 -18.09 8.13
C LYS A 208 -8.19 -17.30 9.43
N LYS A 209 -8.28 -17.95 10.59
CA LYS A 209 -8.08 -17.30 11.89
C LYS A 209 -6.63 -16.83 12.07
N GLN A 210 -5.64 -17.65 11.72
CA GLN A 210 -4.23 -17.29 11.83
C GLN A 210 -3.86 -16.16 10.86
N PHE A 211 -4.39 -16.18 9.63
CA PHE A 211 -4.20 -15.11 8.67
C PHE A 211 -4.83 -13.80 9.15
N LEU A 212 -6.08 -13.84 9.63
CA LEU A 212 -6.76 -12.65 10.16
C LEU A 212 -6.05 -12.06 11.38
N ASP A 213 -5.53 -12.90 12.28
CA ASP A 213 -4.70 -12.45 13.41
C ASP A 213 -3.41 -11.77 12.91
N PHE A 214 -2.74 -12.38 11.93
CA PHE A 214 -1.49 -11.85 11.37
C PHE A 214 -1.71 -10.55 10.60
N ALA A 215 -2.58 -10.55 9.58
CA ALA A 215 -2.91 -9.39 8.77
C ALA A 215 -3.57 -8.29 9.60
N GLY A 216 -4.47 -8.67 10.52
CA GLY A 216 -5.10 -7.75 11.46
C GLY A 216 -4.07 -7.03 12.33
N SER A 217 -2.99 -7.70 12.75
CA SER A 217 -1.92 -7.06 13.53
C SER A 217 -1.11 -6.01 12.76
N MET A 218 -1.24 -5.95 11.43
CA MET A 218 -0.64 -4.92 10.57
C MET A 218 -1.65 -3.83 10.17
N LEU A 219 -2.93 -4.20 10.01
CA LEU A 219 -4.02 -3.33 9.55
C LEU A 219 -4.72 -2.61 10.70
N GLN A 220 -3.93 -1.94 11.55
CA GLN A 220 -4.43 -1.16 12.69
C GLN A 220 -4.52 0.32 12.37
N TRP A 221 -5.56 0.98 12.90
CA TRP A 221 -5.76 2.43 12.79
C TRP A 221 -4.61 3.23 13.40
N LEU A 222 -4.18 2.86 14.60
CA LEU A 222 -3.09 3.51 15.30
C LEU A 222 -1.75 2.88 14.88
N PRO A 223 -0.78 3.67 14.39
CA PRO A 223 0.50 3.13 13.92
C PRO A 223 1.25 2.33 14.99
N GLU A 224 1.19 2.77 16.25
CA GLU A 224 1.85 2.11 17.38
C GLU A 224 1.21 0.77 17.79
N GLN A 225 0.02 0.45 17.29
CA GLN A 225 -0.64 -0.84 17.52
C GLN A 225 -0.25 -1.88 16.46
N ARG A 226 0.45 -1.47 15.39
CA ARG A 226 0.93 -2.39 14.38
C ARG A 226 2.17 -3.11 14.88
N LYS A 227 2.20 -4.44 14.75
CA LYS A 227 3.41 -5.22 15.06
C LYS A 227 4.57 -4.76 14.17
N THR A 228 5.76 -4.71 14.74
CA THR A 228 7.00 -4.45 13.99
C THR A 228 7.33 -5.62 13.07
N ALA A 229 8.18 -5.38 12.07
CA ALA A 229 8.69 -6.46 11.21
C ALA A 229 9.34 -7.59 12.03
N HIS A 230 10.06 -7.24 13.11
CA HIS A 230 10.67 -8.23 14.00
C HIS A 230 9.63 -9.09 14.73
N GLU A 231 8.57 -8.48 15.28
CA GLU A 231 7.49 -9.22 15.94
C GLU A 231 6.68 -10.07 14.96
N LEU A 232 6.47 -9.57 13.74
CA LEU A 232 5.79 -10.32 12.67
C LEU A 232 6.57 -11.57 12.26
N LEU A 233 7.90 -11.50 12.18
CA LEU A 233 8.74 -12.68 11.92
C LEU A 233 8.59 -13.78 12.99
N GLN A 234 8.19 -13.41 14.20
CA GLN A 234 7.97 -14.36 15.30
C GLN A 234 6.54 -14.90 15.35
N HIS A 235 5.67 -14.44 14.44
CA HIS A 235 4.25 -14.81 14.44
C HIS A 235 4.03 -16.28 14.10
N PRO A 236 3.08 -16.98 14.78
CA PRO A 236 2.75 -18.36 14.47
C PRO A 236 2.43 -18.61 12.99
N PHE A 237 1.72 -17.67 12.36
CA PHE A 237 1.38 -17.72 10.92
C PHE A 237 2.59 -17.96 10.01
N LEU A 238 3.75 -17.37 10.31
CA LEU A 238 4.97 -17.58 9.51
C LEU A 238 5.81 -18.77 10.00
N LYS A 239 5.75 -19.10 11.30
CA LYS A 239 6.50 -20.23 11.87
C LYS A 239 5.97 -21.58 11.38
N ASP A 240 4.66 -21.71 11.19
CA ASP A 240 4.05 -22.94 10.71
C ASP A 240 4.44 -23.25 9.25
N MET A 241 4.85 -22.24 8.46
CA MET A 241 5.28 -22.41 7.06
C MET A 241 6.75 -22.80 6.89
N TYR A 242 7.59 -22.54 7.89
CA TYR A 242 9.02 -22.86 7.89
C TYR A 242 9.40 -23.55 9.20
N PRO A 243 9.02 -24.83 9.39
CA PRO A 243 9.51 -25.60 10.52
C PRO A 243 11.04 -25.63 10.47
N SER A 244 11.65 -25.12 11.54
CA SER A 244 13.10 -25.09 11.77
C SER A 244 13.73 -26.47 11.74
#